data_AF-A0A382JC63-F1
#
_entry.id   AF-A0A382JC63-F1
#
_cell.length_a   1.000
_cell.length_b   1.000
_cell.length_c   1.000
_cell.angle_alpha   90.00
_cell.angle_beta   90.00
_cell.angle_gamma   90.00
#
_symmetry.space_group_name_H-M   'P 1'
#
loop_
_entity.id
_entity.type
_entity.pdbx_description
1 polymer ?
#
loop_
_entity_poly.entity_id
_entity_poly.type
_entity_poly.pdbx_seq_one_letter_code
_entity_poly.pdbx_strand_id
1 'polypeptide(L)'
;MVSLTLEIQTTRDISHQIVRHRSFSFQEFSQRYAKTESFEFRETRLQDPKNRQNSLELDYETDEHCRINEDFSMNQHTVLRGARHAYEAALKAGIAKEQARAVLPEGMSTTTLYMAGTLRSWIHYCQLRMANGTQKEHADIAKECWKIIGTHFPSVIRAFE
;
A
#
# COMPACT_ATOMS: atom_id res chain seq x y z
N MET A 1 -13.58 27.10 -1.02
CA MET A 1 -13.29 25.81 -0.36
C MET A 1 -12.50 24.98 -1.36
N VAL A 2 -11.31 24.48 -0.99
CA VAL A 2 -10.42 23.73 -1.91
C VAL A 2 -10.57 22.24 -1.68
N SER A 3 -10.70 21.47 -2.76
CA SER A 3 -10.72 20.01 -2.77
C SER A 3 -9.62 19.48 -3.69
N LEU A 4 -9.05 18.33 -3.33
CA LEU A 4 -8.07 17.62 -4.15
C LEU A 4 -8.53 16.17 -4.35
N THR A 5 -8.21 15.65 -5.53
CA THR A 5 -8.32 14.22 -5.84
C THR A 5 -6.94 13.75 -6.25
N LEU A 6 -6.41 12.74 -5.56
CA LEU A 6 -5.13 12.11 -5.90
C LEU A 6 -5.36 10.67 -6.35
N GLU A 7 -4.65 10.28 -7.40
CA GLU A 7 -4.49 8.88 -7.77
C GLU A 7 -3.40 8.27 -6.89
N ILE A 8 -3.70 7.14 -6.26
CA ILE A 8 -2.77 6.39 -5.42
C ILE A 8 -2.67 4.99 -6.02
N GLN A 9 -1.45 4.55 -6.29
CA GLN A 9 -1.14 3.17 -6.69
C GLN A 9 -0.42 2.49 -5.54
N THR A 10 -0.92 1.35 -5.08
CA THR A 10 -0.40 0.64 -3.91
C THR A 10 -0.88 -0.81 -3.90
N THR A 11 -0.39 -1.63 -2.99
CA THR A 11 -0.96 -2.95 -2.70
C THR A 11 -2.32 -2.86 -1.98
N ARG A 12 -3.15 -3.89 -2.13
CA ARG A 12 -4.52 -3.91 -1.59
C ARG A 12 -4.62 -3.89 -0.07
N ASP A 13 -3.70 -4.53 0.63
CA ASP A 13 -3.64 -4.45 2.09
C ASP A 13 -3.41 -3.01 2.59
N ILE A 14 -2.65 -2.18 1.85
CA ILE A 14 -2.47 -0.76 2.16
C ILE A 14 -3.69 0.06 1.74
N SER A 15 -4.29 -0.23 0.57
CA SER A 15 -5.54 0.45 0.18
C SER A 15 -6.64 0.25 1.24
N HIS A 16 -6.73 -0.94 1.83
CA HIS A 16 -7.63 -1.24 2.96
C HIS A 16 -7.36 -0.40 4.21
N GLN A 17 -6.13 0.07 4.44
CA GLN A 17 -5.83 1.02 5.51
C GLN A 17 -6.27 2.44 5.12
N ILE A 18 -6.05 2.84 3.88
CA ILE A 18 -6.38 4.18 3.36
C ILE A 18 -7.89 4.42 3.39
N VAL A 19 -8.71 3.45 2.95
CA VAL A 19 -10.18 3.60 2.89
C VAL A 19 -10.85 3.73 4.27
N ARG A 20 -10.11 3.57 5.37
CA ARG A 20 -10.61 3.81 6.74
C ARG A 20 -10.83 5.30 7.06
N HIS A 21 -10.34 6.21 6.21
CA HIS A 21 -10.45 7.65 6.43
C HIS A 21 -11.77 8.20 5.91
N ARG A 22 -12.81 8.10 6.77
CA ARG A 22 -14.21 8.41 6.44
C ARG A 22 -14.50 9.84 5.96
N SER A 23 -13.58 10.78 6.18
CA SER A 23 -13.70 12.18 5.71
C SER A 23 -13.39 12.35 4.22
N PHE A 24 -13.10 11.26 3.50
CA PHE A 24 -12.80 11.22 2.08
C PHE A 24 -13.82 10.38 1.32
N SER A 25 -13.90 10.62 0.02
CA SER A 25 -14.57 9.75 -0.95
C SER A 25 -13.52 8.95 -1.71
N PHE A 26 -13.83 7.69 -2.02
CA PHE A 26 -12.89 6.77 -2.65
C PHE A 26 -13.51 6.12 -3.87
N GLN A 27 -12.69 5.91 -4.90
CA GLN A 27 -13.00 5.04 -6.02
C GLN A 27 -11.80 4.10 -6.24
N GLU A 28 -11.98 2.82 -5.96
CA GLU A 28 -10.93 1.81 -6.13
C GLU A 28 -11.23 0.91 -7.34
N PHE A 29 -10.19 0.55 -8.09
CA PHE A 29 -10.31 -0.40 -9.17
C PHE A 29 -10.74 -1.79 -8.67
N SER A 30 -11.75 -2.35 -9.34
CA SER A 30 -12.37 -3.60 -8.93
C SER A 30 -11.85 -4.80 -9.73
N GLN A 31 -11.31 -5.77 -9.00
CA GLN A 31 -10.94 -7.09 -9.52
C GLN A 31 -12.14 -7.95 -9.96
N ARG A 32 -13.39 -7.46 -9.82
CA ARG A 32 -14.57 -8.14 -10.39
C ARG A 32 -14.63 -7.93 -11.90
N TYR A 33 -14.18 -6.75 -12.36
CA TYR A 33 -14.31 -6.33 -13.74
C TYR A 33 -12.99 -6.46 -14.51
N ALA A 34 -11.86 -6.15 -13.86
CA ALA A 34 -10.52 -6.21 -14.44
C ALA A 34 -9.73 -7.44 -13.96
N LYS A 35 -8.77 -7.88 -14.78
CA LYS A 35 -7.80 -8.91 -14.41
C LYS A 35 -6.68 -8.25 -13.59
N THR A 36 -6.21 -8.90 -12.54
CA THR A 36 -5.03 -8.45 -11.78
C THR A 36 -3.77 -8.89 -12.50
N GLU A 37 -2.89 -7.95 -12.84
CA GLU A 37 -1.65 -8.26 -13.57
C GLU A 37 -0.38 -7.74 -12.90
N SER A 38 -0.52 -6.76 -12.00
CA SER A 38 0.61 -6.14 -11.30
C SER A 38 0.68 -6.61 -9.85
N PHE A 39 1.91 -6.86 -9.41
CA PHE A 39 2.25 -7.34 -8.08
C PHE A 39 3.53 -6.68 -7.60
N GLU A 40 3.57 -6.36 -6.31
CA GLU A 40 4.72 -5.76 -5.64
C GLU A 40 5.20 -6.66 -4.50
N PHE A 41 6.51 -6.74 -4.35
CA PHE A 41 7.13 -7.44 -3.23
C PHE A 41 7.29 -6.50 -2.04
N ARG A 42 7.24 -7.09 -0.84
CA ARG A 42 7.48 -6.37 0.41
C ARG A 42 8.95 -6.35 0.74
N GLU A 43 9.41 -5.17 1.15
CA GLU A 43 10.70 -4.98 1.79
C GLU A 43 10.71 -5.72 3.14
N THR A 44 11.76 -6.51 3.36
CA THR A 44 11.91 -7.27 4.60
C THR A 44 12.25 -6.33 5.75
N ARG A 45 11.46 -6.36 6.82
CA ARG A 45 11.69 -5.60 8.06
C ARG A 45 11.39 -6.48 9.26
N LEU A 46 12.15 -6.29 10.34
CA LEU A 46 11.99 -7.03 11.58
C LEU A 46 10.98 -6.37 12.50
N GLN A 47 10.34 -7.14 13.37
CA GLN A 47 9.43 -6.61 14.38
C GLN A 47 10.22 -5.86 15.45
N ASP A 48 9.82 -4.62 15.77
CA ASP A 48 10.40 -3.89 16.89
C ASP A 48 9.99 -4.57 18.23
N PRO A 49 10.95 -4.91 19.11
CA PRO A 49 10.67 -5.62 20.36
C PRO A 49 9.98 -4.75 21.42
N LYS A 50 10.03 -3.43 21.30
CA LYS A 50 9.45 -2.47 22.25
C LYS A 50 8.11 -1.93 21.74
N ASN A 51 8.03 -1.58 20.46
CA ASN A 51 6.83 -1.02 19.86
C ASN A 51 6.20 -1.98 18.85
N ARG A 52 5.06 -2.57 19.22
CA ARG A 52 4.32 -3.53 18.38
C ARG A 52 3.83 -2.96 17.04
N GLN A 53 3.76 -1.64 16.90
CA GLN A 53 3.35 -0.98 15.65
C GLN A 53 4.55 -0.61 14.75
N ASN A 54 5.77 -0.75 15.26
CA ASN A 54 6.98 -0.35 14.54
C ASN A 54 7.72 -1.56 13.96
N SER A 55 8.51 -1.30 12.92
CA SER A 55 9.38 -2.28 12.28
C SER A 55 10.79 -1.71 12.14
N LEU A 56 11.79 -2.57 12.25
CA LEU A 56 13.21 -2.22 12.12
C LEU A 56 13.72 -2.65 10.75
N GLU A 57 14.52 -1.80 10.13
CA GLU A 57 15.20 -2.13 8.87
C GLU A 57 16.29 -3.17 9.11
N LEU A 58 16.60 -3.94 8.06
CA LEU A 58 17.68 -4.91 8.10
C LEU A 58 19.04 -4.21 7.99
N ASP A 59 19.99 -4.67 8.80
CA ASP A 59 21.41 -4.38 8.65
C ASP A 59 22.06 -5.38 7.68
N TYR A 60 22.23 -4.96 6.42
CA TYR A 60 22.80 -5.77 5.34
C TYR A 60 24.31 -6.02 5.47
N GLU A 61 24.98 -5.46 6.47
CA GLU A 61 26.38 -5.80 6.77
C GLU A 61 26.51 -7.16 7.47
N THR A 62 25.38 -7.72 7.95
CA THR A 62 25.35 -9.01 8.64
C THR A 62 24.84 -10.14 7.73
N ASP A 63 25.55 -11.27 7.75
CA ASP A 63 25.15 -12.49 7.01
C ASP A 63 23.75 -12.98 7.40
N GLU A 64 23.36 -12.82 8.67
CA GLU A 64 22.05 -13.25 9.18
C GLU A 64 20.91 -12.47 8.52
N HIS A 65 20.98 -11.14 8.51
CA HIS A 65 19.94 -10.32 7.90
C HIS A 65 19.89 -10.48 6.37
N CYS A 66 21.04 -10.66 5.72
CA CYS A 66 21.09 -11.00 4.30
C CYS A 66 20.31 -12.30 4.00
N ARG A 67 20.52 -13.36 4.80
CA ARG A 67 19.78 -14.63 4.66
C ARG A 67 18.29 -14.45 4.93
N ILE A 68 17.91 -13.72 5.96
CA ILE A 68 16.49 -13.44 6.27
C ILE A 68 15.80 -12.75 5.09
N ASN A 69 16.47 -11.76 4.48
CA ASN A 69 15.94 -11.07 3.31
C ASN A 69 15.81 -11.99 2.10
N GLU A 70 16.80 -12.84 1.84
CA GLU A 70 16.80 -13.82 0.75
C GLU A 70 15.65 -14.83 0.93
N ASP A 71 15.54 -15.44 2.10
CA ASP A 71 14.50 -16.41 2.44
C ASP A 71 13.10 -15.80 2.30
N PHE A 72 12.89 -14.59 2.84
CA PHE A 72 11.61 -13.91 2.71
C PHE A 72 11.26 -13.57 1.26
N SER A 73 12.23 -13.06 0.49
CA SER A 73 12.06 -12.78 -0.93
C SER A 73 11.70 -14.04 -1.72
N MET A 74 12.41 -15.15 -1.48
CA MET A 74 12.14 -16.45 -2.09
C MET A 74 10.74 -16.97 -1.75
N ASN A 75 10.30 -16.82 -0.51
CA ASN A 75 8.96 -17.20 -0.07
C ASN A 75 7.89 -16.38 -0.80
N GLN A 76 8.08 -15.06 -0.93
CA GLN A 76 7.14 -14.21 -1.67
C GLN A 76 7.06 -14.63 -3.15
N HIS A 77 8.20 -14.90 -3.80
CA HIS A 77 8.23 -15.40 -5.18
C HIS A 77 7.50 -16.73 -5.33
N THR A 78 7.68 -17.64 -4.39
CA THR A 78 7.04 -18.97 -4.39
C THR A 78 5.53 -18.85 -4.26
N VAL A 79 5.05 -18.05 -3.31
CA VAL A 79 3.63 -17.77 -3.11
C VAL A 79 3.02 -17.12 -4.35
N LEU A 80 3.67 -16.09 -4.89
CA LEU A 80 3.16 -15.38 -6.06
C LEU A 80 3.05 -16.30 -7.28
N ARG A 81 4.06 -17.16 -7.51
CA ARG A 81 4.04 -18.12 -8.62
C ARG A 81 2.84 -19.07 -8.51
N GLY A 82 2.63 -19.66 -7.33
CA GLY A 82 1.52 -20.58 -7.08
C GLY A 82 0.16 -19.89 -7.24
N ALA A 83 0.00 -18.71 -6.63
CA ALA A 83 -1.22 -17.93 -6.71
C ALA A 83 -1.57 -17.51 -8.14
N ARG A 84 -0.58 -17.03 -8.92
CA ARG A 84 -0.78 -16.67 -10.33
C ARG A 84 -1.18 -17.88 -11.17
N HIS A 85 -0.51 -19.02 -10.99
CA HIS A 85 -0.87 -20.24 -11.70
C HIS A 85 -2.31 -20.66 -11.41
N ALA A 86 -2.72 -20.68 -10.14
CA ALA A 86 -4.09 -21.02 -9.74
C ALA A 86 -5.11 -20.01 -10.30
N TYR A 87 -4.80 -18.72 -10.25
CA TYR A 87 -5.65 -17.66 -10.78
C TYR A 87 -5.87 -17.79 -12.29
N GLU A 88 -4.80 -17.99 -13.05
CA GLU A 88 -4.86 -18.15 -14.51
C GLU A 88 -5.58 -19.45 -14.91
N ALA A 89 -5.35 -20.55 -14.17
CA ALA A 89 -6.06 -21.81 -14.38
C ALA A 89 -7.58 -21.65 -14.13
N ALA A 90 -7.96 -20.95 -13.06
CA ALA A 90 -9.36 -20.65 -12.75
C ALA A 90 -10.03 -19.83 -13.87
N LEU A 91 -9.36 -18.78 -14.35
CA LEU A 91 -9.85 -17.97 -15.46
C LEU A 91 -10.00 -18.79 -16.75
N LYS A 92 -9.01 -19.65 -17.06
CA LYS A 92 -9.05 -20.54 -18.23
C LYS A 92 -10.20 -21.56 -18.16
N ALA A 93 -10.56 -22.00 -16.95
CA ALA A 93 -11.69 -22.88 -16.70
C ALA A 93 -13.06 -22.15 -16.75
N GLY A 94 -13.08 -20.84 -17.01
CA GLY A 94 -14.32 -20.05 -17.07
C GLY A 94 -14.88 -19.65 -15.71
N ILE A 95 -14.12 -19.79 -14.62
CA ILE A 95 -14.52 -19.33 -13.29
C ILE A 95 -14.64 -17.80 -13.32
N ALA A 96 -15.73 -17.27 -12.76
CA ALA A 96 -15.98 -15.84 -12.68
C ALA A 96 -14.80 -15.11 -11.99
N LYS A 97 -14.41 -13.94 -12.51
CA LYS A 97 -13.26 -13.16 -11.99
C LYS A 97 -13.35 -12.89 -10.49
N GLU A 98 -14.56 -12.68 -9.97
CA GLU A 98 -14.78 -12.43 -8.54
C GLU A 98 -14.55 -13.63 -7.64
N GLN A 99 -14.64 -14.85 -8.18
CA GLN A 99 -14.29 -16.08 -7.50
C GLN A 99 -12.81 -16.40 -7.71
N ALA A 100 -12.31 -16.25 -8.94
CA ALA A 100 -10.92 -16.53 -9.28
C ALA A 100 -9.95 -15.68 -8.44
N ARG A 101 -10.25 -14.40 -8.17
CA ARG A 101 -9.37 -13.52 -7.38
C ARG A 101 -9.14 -13.98 -5.93
N ALA A 102 -9.95 -14.90 -5.40
CA ALA A 102 -9.86 -15.35 -4.01
C ALA A 102 -8.52 -16.02 -3.66
N VAL A 103 -7.75 -16.46 -4.68
CA VAL A 103 -6.43 -17.08 -4.49
C VAL A 103 -5.27 -16.08 -4.57
N LEU A 104 -5.55 -14.79 -4.85
CA LEU A 104 -4.50 -13.78 -4.99
C LEU A 104 -4.01 -13.28 -3.63
N PRO A 105 -2.69 -13.07 -3.47
CA PRO A 105 -2.13 -12.51 -2.24
C PRO A 105 -2.42 -11.00 -2.17
N GLU A 106 -3.27 -10.57 -1.24
CA GLU A 106 -3.62 -9.16 -1.05
C GLU A 106 -2.41 -8.27 -0.75
N GLY A 107 -1.44 -8.80 0.03
CA GLY A 107 -0.22 -8.09 0.39
C GLY A 107 0.77 -7.84 -0.74
N MET A 108 0.55 -8.46 -1.91
CA MET A 108 1.35 -8.23 -3.12
C MET A 108 0.51 -7.69 -4.28
N SER A 109 -0.79 -7.96 -4.30
CA SER A 109 -1.66 -7.54 -5.40
C SER A 109 -1.82 -6.02 -5.40
N THR A 110 -1.44 -5.37 -6.50
CA THR A 110 -1.58 -3.92 -6.61
C THR A 110 -3.00 -3.53 -7.01
N THR A 111 -3.33 -2.28 -6.69
CA THR A 111 -4.60 -1.64 -6.96
C THR A 111 -4.34 -0.15 -7.16
N THR A 112 -5.28 0.49 -7.83
CA THR A 112 -5.30 1.94 -7.96
C THR A 112 -6.55 2.43 -7.25
N LEU A 113 -6.41 3.51 -6.47
CA LEU A 113 -7.53 4.20 -5.87
C LEU A 113 -7.43 5.71 -6.12
N TYR A 114 -8.57 6.31 -6.45
CA TYR A 114 -8.74 7.76 -6.41
C TYR A 114 -9.31 8.14 -5.05
N MET A 115 -8.60 9.02 -4.36
CA MET A 115 -9.00 9.53 -3.05
C MET A 115 -9.32 11.01 -3.19
N ALA A 116 -10.55 11.41 -2.87
CA ALA A 116 -11.04 12.77 -3.02
C ALA A 116 -11.46 13.35 -1.66
N GLY A 117 -11.04 14.58 -1.37
CA GLY A 117 -11.38 15.24 -0.11
C GLY A 117 -11.01 16.72 -0.07
N THR A 118 -11.48 17.39 0.99
CA THR A 118 -11.11 18.80 1.22
C THR A 118 -9.64 18.93 1.58
N LEU A 119 -9.03 20.08 1.32
CA LEU A 119 -7.65 20.36 1.74
C LEU A 119 -7.46 20.17 3.26
N ARG A 120 -8.48 20.50 4.08
CA ARG A 120 -8.46 20.23 5.53
C ARG A 120 -8.35 18.73 5.84
N SER A 121 -9.14 17.90 5.16
CA SER A 121 -9.08 16.44 5.32
C SER A 121 -7.68 15.92 4.96
N TRP A 122 -7.10 16.41 3.87
CA TRP A 122 -5.76 16.06 3.41
C TRP A 122 -4.67 16.42 4.42
N ILE A 123 -4.71 17.63 4.98
CA ILE A 123 -3.77 18.05 6.04
C ILE A 123 -3.84 17.09 7.22
N HIS A 124 -5.05 16.81 7.72
CA HIS A 124 -5.23 15.91 8.85
C HIS A 124 -4.73 14.49 8.55
N TYR A 125 -5.04 13.96 7.36
CA TYR A 125 -4.57 12.65 6.91
C TYR A 125 -3.05 12.56 6.88
N CYS A 126 -2.38 13.52 6.23
CA CYS A 126 -0.93 13.53 6.11
C CYS A 126 -0.26 13.63 7.49
N GLN A 127 -0.73 14.53 8.36
CA GLN A 127 -0.18 14.64 9.72
C GLN A 127 -0.30 13.34 10.52
N LEU A 128 -1.45 12.67 10.45
CA LEU A 128 -1.67 11.42 11.16
C LEU A 128 -0.83 10.27 10.59
N ARG A 129 -0.71 10.17 9.26
CA ARG A 129 -0.06 9.03 8.60
C ARG A 129 1.43 9.17 8.40
N MET A 130 1.96 10.39 8.46
CA MET A 130 3.40 10.62 8.55
C MET A 130 3.94 10.49 9.98
N ALA A 131 3.07 10.42 10.99
CA ALA A 131 3.47 10.24 12.39
C ALA A 131 3.91 8.79 12.69
N ASN A 132 4.63 8.63 13.81
CA ASN A 132 5.16 7.35 14.28
C ASN A 132 4.07 6.30 14.48
N GLY A 133 4.37 5.05 14.12
CA GLY A 133 3.45 3.90 14.28
C GLY A 133 2.54 3.64 13.07
N THR A 134 2.60 4.47 12.03
CA THR A 134 2.03 4.12 10.72
C THR A 134 2.96 3.17 9.98
N GLN A 135 2.42 2.12 9.38
CA GLN A 135 3.19 1.21 8.54
C GLN A 135 3.92 1.98 7.42
N LYS A 136 5.19 1.64 7.16
CA LYS A 136 6.08 2.37 6.25
C LYS A 136 5.44 2.70 4.90
N GLU A 137 4.81 1.72 4.23
CA GLU A 137 4.22 1.96 2.90
C GLU A 137 3.07 2.97 2.90
N HIS A 138 2.23 2.97 3.94
CA HIS A 138 1.16 3.96 4.09
C HIS A 138 1.74 5.34 4.45
N ALA A 139 2.78 5.38 5.30
CA ALA A 139 3.46 6.61 5.65
C ALA A 139 4.12 7.25 4.42
N ASP A 140 4.74 6.45 3.55
CA ASP A 140 5.40 6.94 2.34
C ASP A 140 4.38 7.49 1.33
N ILE A 141 3.23 6.84 1.15
CA ILE A 141 2.11 7.39 0.38
C ILE A 141 1.68 8.76 0.94
N ALA A 142 1.56 8.87 2.27
CA ALA A 142 1.18 10.13 2.91
C ALA A 142 2.22 11.25 2.72
N LYS A 143 3.52 10.91 2.73
CA LYS A 143 4.62 11.85 2.43
C LYS A 143 4.57 12.32 0.98
N GLU A 144 4.32 11.42 0.02
CA GLU A 144 4.19 11.82 -1.40
C GLU A 144 2.97 12.71 -1.61
N CYS A 145 1.84 12.39 -0.97
CA CYS A 145 0.67 13.26 -0.98
C CYS A 145 1.00 14.65 -0.39
N TRP A 146 1.76 14.71 0.72
CA TRP A 146 2.18 15.94 1.35
C TRP A 146 3.08 16.79 0.46
N LYS A 147 4.03 16.17 -0.27
CA LYS A 147 4.89 16.85 -1.26
C LYS A 147 4.06 17.48 -2.39
N ILE A 148 3.07 16.76 -2.92
CA ILE A 148 2.16 17.29 -3.96
C ILE A 148 1.37 18.47 -3.41
N ILE A 149 0.79 18.33 -2.21
CA ILE A 149 0.06 19.42 -1.54
C ILE A 149 0.98 20.63 -1.35
N GLY A 150 2.23 20.43 -0.93
CA GLY A 150 3.19 21.50 -0.70
C GLY A 150 3.63 22.23 -1.96
N THR A 151 3.66 21.52 -3.10
CA THR A 151 3.93 22.11 -4.41
C THR A 151 2.82 23.09 -4.81
N HIS A 152 1.56 22.76 -4.56
CA HIS A 152 0.42 23.61 -4.93
C HIS A 152 0.01 24.63 -3.85
N PHE A 153 0.26 24.33 -2.58
CA PHE A 153 -0.15 25.13 -1.43
C PHE A 153 1.01 25.35 -0.45
N PRO A 154 2.10 26.02 -0.87
CA PRO A 154 3.32 26.15 -0.06
C PRO A 154 3.08 26.89 1.27
N SER A 155 2.10 27.80 1.34
CA SER A 155 1.73 28.48 2.59
C SER A 155 1.15 27.54 3.64
N VAL A 156 0.54 26.42 3.24
CA VAL A 156 0.01 25.42 4.18
C VAL A 156 1.16 24.71 4.85
N ILE A 157 2.17 24.26 4.09
CA ILE A 157 3.33 23.56 4.64
C ILE A 157 4.06 24.44 5.64
N ARG A 158 4.35 25.69 5.27
CA ARG A 158 5.01 26.67 6.15
C ARG A 158 4.27 26.97 7.45
N ALA A 159 2.98 26.66 7.55
CA ALA A 159 2.19 26.88 8.76
C ALA A 159 2.25 25.70 9.75
N PHE A 160 2.76 24.54 9.31
CA PHE A 160 2.87 23.31 10.11
C PHE A 160 4.31 22.84 10.31
N GLU A 161 5.29 23.54 9.73
CA GLU A 161 6.72 23.47 10.05
C GLU A 161 7.06 24.44 11.19
#